data_AF-A0A963STP5-F1
#
_entry.id   AF-A0A963STP5-F1
#
_cell.length_a   1.000
_cell.length_b   1.000
_cell.length_c   1.000
_cell.angle_alpha   90.00
_cell.angle_beta   90.00
_cell.angle_gamma   90.00
#
_symmetry.space_group_name_H-M   'P 1'
#
loop_
_entity.id
_entity.type
_entity.pdbx_description
1 polymer ?
#
loop_
_entity_poly.entity_id
_entity_poly.type
_entity_poly.pdbx_seq_one_letter_code
_entity_poly.pdbx_strand_id
1 'polypeptide(L)' 'RQQMIFGRHVPHDEILQNIEVVNAEAVMKCARRILSGSTLSLGAIGPLKNLVEFEKISALF' A
#
# COMPACT_ATOMS: atom_id res chain seq x y z
N ARG A 1 19.60 4.75 -5.16
CA ARG A 1 18.13 4.59 -5.10
C ARG A 1 17.39 5.89 -4.81
N GLN A 2 17.66 6.61 -3.70
CA GLN A 2 16.94 7.87 -3.39
C GLN A 2 17.06 8.93 -4.49
N GLN A 3 18.27 9.17 -5.01
CA GLN A 3 18.48 10.09 -6.14
C GLN A 3 17.69 9.70 -7.40
N MET A 4 17.45 8.41 -7.63
CA MET A 4 16.70 7.93 -8.81
C MET A 4 15.18 8.04 -8.62
N ILE A 5 14.69 7.90 -7.39
CA ILE A 5 13.25 7.91 -7.07
C ILE A 5 12.76 9.32 -6.74
N PHE A 6 13.57 10.08 -6.00
CA PHE A 6 13.21 11.38 -5.43
C PHE A 6 13.97 12.55 -6.07
N GLY A 7 14.94 12.30 -6.95
CA GLY A 7 15.78 13.35 -7.56
C GLY A 7 16.71 14.07 -6.58
N ARG A 8 16.77 13.62 -5.32
CA ARG A 8 17.62 14.16 -4.28
C ARG A 8 17.94 13.13 -3.21
N HIS A 9 18.89 13.47 -2.35
CA HIS A 9 19.04 12.80 -1.07
C HIS A 9 18.00 13.35 -0.09
N VAL A 10 17.27 12.46 0.58
CA VAL A 10 16.33 12.82 1.64
C VAL A 10 17.09 12.71 2.97
N PRO A 11 17.29 13.82 3.71
CA PRO A 11 17.97 13.79 4.99
C PRO A 11 17.25 12.89 6.00
N HIS A 12 18.02 12.32 6.92
CA HIS A 12 17.48 11.45 7.95
C HIS A 12 16.40 12.13 8.80
N ASP A 13 16.62 13.37 9.21
CA ASP A 13 15.69 14.11 10.07
C ASP A 13 14.35 14.38 9.39
N GLU A 14 14.37 14.63 8.07
CA GLU A 14 13.16 14.80 7.27
C GLU A 14 12.35 13.49 7.21
N ILE A 15 13.04 12.35 7.09
CA ILE A 15 12.40 11.03 7.10
C ILE A 15 11.73 10.80 8.45
N LEU A 16 12.44 11.08 9.55
CA LEU A 16 11.92 10.89 10.90
C LEU A 16 10.67 11.74 11.15
N GLN A 17 10.73 13.03 10.83
CA GLN A 17 9.60 13.95 10.97
C GLN A 17 8.38 13.50 10.16
N ASN A 18 8.58 13.05 8.92
CA ASN A 18 7.49 12.57 8.08
C ASN A 18 6.83 11.29 8.62
N ILE A 19 7.59 10.43 9.30
CA ILE A 19 7.06 9.22 9.96
C ILE A 19 6.26 9.61 11.21
N GLU A 20 6.77 10.51 12.04
CA GLU A 20 6.14 10.92 13.31
C GLU A 20 4.78 11.60 13.12
N VAL A 21 4.56 12.27 11.99
CA VAL A 21 3.28 12.91 11.66
C VAL A 21 2.19 11.88 11.29
N VAL A 22 2.54 10.62 10.99
CA VAL A 22 1.56 9.59 10.60
C VAL A 22 0.78 9.13 11.83
N ASN A 23 -0.51 9.47 11.84
CA ASN A 23 -1.46 9.05 12.88
C ASN A 23 -2.53 8.09 12.34
N ALA A 24 -3.37 7.57 13.25
CA ALA A 24 -4.43 6.61 12.90
C ALA A 24 -5.39 7.16 11.82
N GLU A 25 -5.73 8.45 11.88
CA GLU A 25 -6.61 9.08 10.90
C GLU A 25 -5.95 9.11 9.50
N ALA A 26 -4.68 9.48 9.42
CA ALA A 26 -3.90 9.51 8.19
C ALA A 26 -3.80 8.11 7.56
N VAL A 27 -3.61 7.07 8.39
CA VAL A 27 -3.61 5.67 7.95
C VAL A 27 -4.97 5.30 7.37
N MET A 28 -6.07 5.56 8.08
CA MET A 28 -7.42 5.23 7.61
C MET A 28 -7.80 6.00 6.34
N LYS A 29 -7.39 7.27 6.22
CA LYS A 29 -7.59 8.07 5.01
C LYS A 29 -6.81 7.49 3.82
N CYS A 30 -5.56 7.10 4.03
CA CYS A 30 -4.73 6.49 2.99
C CYS A 30 -5.29 5.13 2.57
N ALA A 31 -5.68 4.29 3.53
CA ALA A 31 -6.29 2.97 3.29
C ALA A 31 -7.55 3.09 2.45
N ARG A 32 -8.49 4.00 2.82
CA ARG A 32 -9.67 4.28 2.00
C ARG A 32 -9.26 4.67 0.58
N ARG A 33 -8.36 5.65 0.41
CA ARG A 33 -7.94 6.12 -0.92
C ARG A 33 -7.32 5.02 -1.80
N ILE A 34 -6.53 4.13 -1.22
CA ILE A 34 -5.83 3.08 -1.98
C ILE A 34 -6.79 1.93 -2.28
N LEU A 35 -7.60 1.52 -1.31
CA LEU A 35 -8.44 0.32 -1.44
C LEU A 35 -9.75 0.63 -2.18
N SER A 36 -10.38 1.78 -1.92
CA SER A 36 -11.65 2.12 -2.57
C SER A 36 -11.45 2.42 -4.06
N GLY A 37 -12.09 1.65 -4.94
CA GLY A 37 -12.12 1.92 -6.38
C GLY A 37 -10.84 1.56 -7.15
N SER A 38 -9.91 0.85 -6.52
CA SER A 38 -8.71 0.32 -7.20
C SER A 38 -8.97 -1.08 -7.76
N THR A 39 -8.42 -1.39 -8.93
CA THR A 39 -8.45 -2.74 -9.48
C THR A 39 -7.38 -3.59 -8.80
N LEU A 40 -7.80 -4.59 -8.02
CA LEU A 40 -6.87 -5.54 -7.41
C LEU A 40 -6.24 -6.43 -8.48
N SER A 41 -4.98 -6.82 -8.24
CA SER A 41 -4.29 -7.83 -9.03
C SER A 41 -3.96 -9.03 -8.14
N LEU A 42 -4.21 -10.24 -8.66
CA LEU A 42 -3.94 -11.49 -7.96
C LEU A 42 -3.00 -12.36 -8.80
N GLY A 43 -1.86 -12.72 -8.22
CA GLY A 43 -0.91 -13.67 -8.80
C GLY A 43 -0.70 -14.84 -7.85
N ALA A 44 -0.89 -16.08 -8.32
CA ALA A 44 -0.70 -17.28 -7.53
C ALA A 44 -0.09 -18.42 -8.37
N ILE A 45 0.80 -19.21 -7.76
CA ILE A 45 1.51 -20.34 -8.40
C ILE A 45 1.53 -21.52 -7.42
N GLY A 46 1.24 -22.74 -7.91
CA GLY A 46 1.27 -23.99 -7.13
C GLY A 46 -0.13 -24.62 -6.95
N PRO A 47 -0.35 -25.45 -5.91
CA PRO A 47 -1.65 -26.07 -5.66
C PRO A 47 -2.68 -25.06 -5.12
N LEU A 48 -3.55 -24.56 -5.99
CA LEU A 48 -4.48 -23.45 -5.70
C LEU A 48 -5.82 -23.88 -5.06
N LYS A 49 -5.97 -25.13 -4.59
CA LYS A 49 -7.25 -25.66 -4.10
C LYS A 49 -7.88 -24.86 -2.94
N ASN A 50 -7.07 -24.15 -2.16
CA ASN A 50 -7.53 -23.35 -1.02
C ASN A 50 -7.49 -21.84 -1.30
N LEU A 51 -7.17 -21.42 -2.53
CA LEU A 51 -7.16 -20.00 -2.89
C LEU A 51 -8.60 -19.50 -3.03
N VAL A 52 -8.91 -18.41 -2.34
CA VAL A 52 -10.20 -17.75 -2.41
C VAL A 52 -10.36 -17.10 -3.80
N GLU A 53 -11.57 -17.21 -4.36
CA GLU A 53 -11.92 -16.56 -5.64
C GLU A 53 -11.66 -15.05 -5.59
N PHE A 54 -11.16 -14.50 -6.69
CA PHE A 54 -10.80 -13.10 -6.80
C PHE A 54 -11.96 -12.16 -6.45
N GLU A 55 -13.16 -12.51 -6.88
CA GLU A 55 -14.41 -11.77 -6.70
C GLU A 55 -14.80 -11.66 -5.22
N LYS A 56 -14.49 -12.70 -4.42
CA LYS A 56 -14.71 -12.66 -2.97
C LYS A 56 -13.73 -11.73 -2.27
N ILE A 57 -12.50 -11.62 -2.80
CA ILE A 57 -11.46 -10.74 -2.27
C ILE A 57 -11.76 -9.30 -2.66
N SER A 58 -12.15 -9.04 -3.91
CA SER A 58 -12.46 -7.70 -4.40
C SER A 58 -13.69 -7.09 -3.73
N ALA A 59 -14.67 -7.89 -3.33
CA ALA A 59 -15.85 -7.42 -2.61
C ALA A 59 -15.56 -6.87 -1.19
N LEU A 60 -14.36 -7.08 -0.63
CA LEU A 60 -13.98 -6.59 0.70
C LEU A 60 -13.47 -5.14 0.70
N PHE A 61 -13.25 -4.54 -0.47
CA PHE A 61 -12.55 -3.27 -0.66
C PHE A 61 -13.32 -2.33 -1.60
#